data_AF-A0A8S8XUG1-F1
#
_entry.id   AF-A0A8S8XUG1-F1
#
_cell.length_a   1.000
_cell.length_b   1.000
_cell.length_c   1.000
_cell.angle_alpha   90.00
_cell.angle_beta   90.00
_cell.angle_gamma   90.00
#
_symmetry.space_group_name_H-M   'P 1'
#
loop_
_entity.id
_entity.type
_entity.pdbx_description
1 polymer ?
#
loop_
_entity_poly.entity_id
_entity_poly.type
_entity_poly.pdbx_seq_one_letter_code
_entity_poly.pdbx_strand_id
1 'polypeptide(L)'
;MPNPVQHISTDSINLIQSKIDDTIDNGISIRNALAEYSNSDAYDINWEVQAAVEALQVFGSRWTIEILSTLYIAGPRRFNEMKALLEGISSRTLSDKLTLLSDEGLINRTVDEGPAD
;
A
#
# COMPACT_ATOMS: atom_id res chain seq x y z
N MET A 1 -18.36 -9.43 -29.19
CA MET A 1 -19.41 -8.74 -28.41
C MET A 1 -18.73 -8.13 -27.19
N PRO A 2 -18.95 -6.85 -26.84
CA PRO A 2 -18.46 -6.35 -25.57
C PRO A 2 -19.20 -7.11 -24.44
N ASN A 3 -18.45 -7.54 -23.43
CA ASN A 3 -19.01 -8.20 -22.26
C ASN A 3 -20.08 -7.28 -21.64
N PRO A 4 -21.28 -7.77 -21.28
CA PRO A 4 -22.26 -6.94 -20.59
C PRO A 4 -21.65 -6.42 -19.29
N VAL A 5 -21.94 -5.16 -18.95
CA VAL A 5 -21.50 -4.54 -17.69
C VAL A 5 -21.83 -5.51 -16.56
N GLN A 6 -20.81 -6.05 -15.91
CA GLN A 6 -20.99 -7.07 -14.89
C GLN A 6 -21.66 -6.41 -13.70
N HIS A 7 -22.98 -6.60 -13.55
CA HIS A 7 -23.72 -6.08 -12.41
C HIS A 7 -23.17 -6.73 -11.14
N ILE A 8 -22.51 -5.93 -10.30
CA ILE A 8 -22.01 -6.36 -8.99
C ILE A 8 -23.23 -6.81 -8.17
N SER A 9 -23.21 -8.03 -7.64
CA SER A 9 -24.32 -8.56 -6.84
C SER A 9 -24.49 -7.78 -5.54
N THR A 10 -25.72 -7.73 -5.01
CA THR A 10 -26.01 -7.11 -3.71
C THR A 10 -25.15 -7.73 -2.59
N ASP A 11 -24.92 -9.04 -2.62
CA ASP A 11 -24.07 -9.73 -1.65
C ASP A 11 -22.62 -9.28 -1.74
N SER A 12 -22.10 -9.08 -2.95
CA SER A 12 -20.76 -8.53 -3.18
C SER A 12 -20.64 -7.10 -2.67
N ILE A 13 -21.67 -6.26 -2.87
CA ILE A 13 -21.71 -4.90 -2.34
C ILE A 13 -21.72 -4.92 -0.81
N ASN A 14 -22.56 -5.77 -0.20
CA ASN A 14 -22.63 -5.90 1.26
C ASN A 14 -21.30 -6.37 1.85
N LEU A 15 -20.63 -7.33 1.20
CA LEU A 15 -19.31 -7.78 1.61
C LEU A 15 -18.27 -6.66 1.53
N ILE A 16 -18.25 -5.89 0.44
CA ILE A 16 -17.34 -4.74 0.30
C ILE A 16 -17.62 -3.72 1.40
N GLN A 17 -18.89 -3.39 1.65
CA GLN A 17 -19.26 -2.43 2.71
C GLN A 17 -18.78 -2.90 4.08
N SER A 18 -19.05 -4.16 4.43
CA SER A 18 -18.56 -4.74 5.70
C SER A 18 -17.04 -4.67 5.82
N LYS A 19 -16.28 -4.88 4.73
CA LYS A 19 -14.82 -4.78 4.76
C LYS A 19 -14.32 -3.34 4.91
N ILE A 20 -15.05 -2.37 4.36
CA ILE A 20 -14.77 -0.95 4.55
C ILE A 20 -14.99 -0.58 6.02
N ASP A 21 -16.12 -0.99 6.60
CA ASP A 21 -16.46 -0.72 7.99
C ASP A 21 -15.42 -1.32 8.95
N ASP A 22 -15.04 -2.59 8.74
CA ASP A 22 -13.96 -3.26 9.48
C ASP A 22 -12.64 -2.45 9.41
N THR A 23 -12.31 -1.90 8.24
CA THR A 23 -11.08 -1.13 8.04
C THR A 23 -11.11 0.19 8.79
N ILE A 24 -12.26 0.88 8.81
CA ILE A 24 -12.46 2.13 9.56
C ILE A 24 -12.30 1.88 11.06
N ASP A 25 -12.96 0.83 11.58
CA ASP A 25 -12.91 0.48 13.00
C ASP A 25 -11.49 0.11 13.45
N ASN A 26 -10.75 -0.61 12.61
CA ASN A 26 -9.33 -0.90 12.84
C ASN A 26 -8.49 0.37 12.91
N GLY A 27 -8.71 1.32 12.00
CA GLY A 27 -8.00 2.61 12.00
C GLY A 27 -8.28 3.44 13.26
N ILE A 28 -9.53 3.52 13.70
CA ILE A 28 -9.92 4.17 14.95
C ILE A 28 -9.20 3.53 16.14
N SER A 29 -9.18 2.19 16.18
CA SER A 29 -8.57 1.43 17.29
C SER A 29 -7.06 1.66 17.38
N ILE A 30 -6.36 1.61 16.24
CA ILE A 30 -4.90 1.86 16.19
C ILE A 30 -4.58 3.27 16.68
N ARG A 31 -5.30 4.28 16.18
CA ARG A 31 -5.11 5.67 16.58
C ARG A 31 -5.32 5.87 18.09
N ASN A 32 -6.38 5.30 18.65
CA ASN A 32 -6.65 5.38 20.09
C ASN A 32 -5.53 4.72 20.91
N ALA A 33 -5.01 3.58 20.47
CA ALA A 33 -3.93 2.89 21.16
C ALA A 33 -2.60 3.67 21.12
N LEU A 34 -2.31 4.35 20.00
CA LEU A 34 -1.09 5.15 19.85
C LEU A 34 -1.18 6.51 20.57
N ALA A 35 -2.40 7.02 20.81
CA ALA A 35 -2.61 8.32 21.43
C ALA A 35 -1.97 8.41 22.84
N GLU A 36 -2.00 7.32 23.62
CA GLU A 36 -1.44 7.24 24.97
C GLU A 36 0.10 7.41 25.02
N TYR A 37 0.78 7.23 23.88
CA TYR A 37 2.25 7.27 23.80
C TYR A 37 2.79 8.60 23.26
N SER A 38 1.92 9.56 22.99
CA SER A 38 2.34 10.87 22.47
C SER A 38 2.46 11.91 23.58
N ASN A 39 3.62 12.57 23.66
CA ASN A 39 3.91 13.62 24.65
C ASN A 39 3.26 14.98 24.29
N SER A 40 2.05 15.02 23.70
CA SER A 40 1.43 16.29 23.30
C SER A 40 -0.04 16.36 23.67
N ASP A 41 -0.40 17.38 24.45
CA ASP A 41 -1.78 17.79 24.64
C ASP A 41 -2.33 18.33 23.29
N ALA A 42 -3.42 17.74 22.82
CA ALA A 42 -4.22 18.11 21.63
C ALA A 42 -3.75 17.58 20.26
N TYR A 43 -4.17 16.33 19.98
CA TYR A 43 -4.55 15.88 18.64
C TYR A 43 -5.83 16.61 18.19
N ASP A 44 -5.69 17.87 17.80
CA ASP A 44 -6.80 18.52 17.12
C ASP A 44 -7.01 17.90 15.73
N ILE A 45 -8.16 18.20 15.13
CA ILE A 45 -8.51 17.72 13.79
C ILE A 45 -7.42 18.07 12.76
N ASN A 46 -6.67 19.15 12.96
CA ASN A 46 -5.62 19.56 12.03
C ASN A 46 -4.42 18.59 12.06
N TRP A 47 -3.98 18.18 13.25
CA TRP A 47 -2.90 17.18 13.36
C TRP A 47 -3.30 15.86 12.71
N GLU A 48 -4.52 15.39 12.98
CA GLU A 48 -5.05 14.13 12.42
C GLU A 48 -5.08 14.15 10.89
N VAL A 49 -5.54 15.26 10.31
CA VAL A 49 -5.53 15.45 8.85
C VAL A 49 -4.10 15.47 8.31
N GLN A 50 -3.17 16.16 8.97
CA GLN A 50 -1.78 16.24 8.53
C GLN A 50 -1.09 14.87 8.56
N ALA A 51 -1.25 14.13 9.65
CA ALA A 51 -0.71 12.78 9.79
C ALA A 51 -1.28 11.82 8.74
N ALA A 52 -2.60 11.90 8.47
CA ALA A 52 -3.22 11.11 7.42
C ALA A 52 -2.68 11.47 6.03
N VAL A 53 -2.50 12.75 5.72
CA VAL A 53 -1.92 13.21 4.44
C VAL A 53 -0.49 12.67 4.29
N GLU A 54 0.34 12.77 5.31
CA GLU A 54 1.72 12.29 5.30
C GLU A 54 1.78 10.77 5.08
N ALA A 55 1.01 10.00 5.84
CA ALA A 55 0.94 8.55 5.70
C ALA A 55 0.40 8.11 4.32
N LEU A 56 -0.57 8.83 3.76
CA LEU A 56 -1.18 8.49 2.48
C LEU A 56 -0.36 8.99 1.28
N GLN A 57 0.58 9.92 1.47
CA GLN A 57 1.34 10.54 0.40
C GLN A 57 2.12 9.52 -0.45
N VAL A 58 2.65 8.46 0.18
CA VAL A 58 3.38 7.39 -0.51
C VAL A 58 2.52 6.69 -1.58
N PHE A 59 1.22 6.56 -1.32
CA PHE A 59 0.23 5.96 -2.21
C PHE A 59 -0.22 6.88 -3.35
N GLY A 60 0.11 8.18 -3.29
CA GLY A 60 -0.25 9.15 -4.33
C GLY A 60 0.45 8.96 -5.68
N SER A 61 1.48 8.11 -5.73
CA SER A 61 2.19 7.80 -6.97
C SER A 61 1.63 6.54 -7.64
N ARG A 62 1.30 6.63 -8.94
CA ARG A 62 0.87 5.50 -9.78
C ARG A 62 1.72 4.24 -9.56
N TRP A 63 3.04 4.39 -9.62
CA TRP A 63 3.96 3.25 -9.53
C TRP A 63 4.02 2.63 -8.13
N THR A 64 3.79 3.39 -7.06
CA THR A 64 3.69 2.82 -5.71
C THR A 64 2.54 1.81 -5.65
N ILE A 65 1.35 2.22 -6.11
CA ILE A 65 0.16 1.37 -6.09
C ILE A 65 0.36 0.14 -6.96
N GLU A 66 0.88 0.29 -8.18
CA GLU A 66 1.10 -0.85 -9.06
C GLU A 66 2.13 -1.84 -8.49
N ILE A 67 3.23 -1.35 -7.89
CA ILE A 67 4.25 -2.20 -7.24
C ILE A 67 3.64 -2.99 -6.07
N LEU A 68 2.96 -2.31 -5.15
CA LEU A 68 2.36 -2.95 -3.97
C LEU A 68 1.28 -3.96 -4.38
N SER A 69 0.44 -3.61 -5.36
CA SER A 69 -0.58 -4.50 -5.91
C SER A 69 0.04 -5.73 -6.58
N THR A 70 1.14 -5.55 -7.32
CA THR A 70 1.87 -6.65 -7.95
C THR A 70 2.41 -7.61 -6.91
N LEU A 71 3.03 -7.10 -5.85
CA LEU A 71 3.55 -7.95 -4.76
C LEU A 71 2.43 -8.65 -3.98
N TYR A 72 1.31 -7.98 -3.76
CA TYR A 72 0.13 -8.56 -3.11
C TYR A 72 -0.45 -9.73 -3.93
N ILE A 73 -0.56 -9.57 -5.26
CA ILE A 73 -1.19 -10.56 -6.15
C ILE A 73 -0.23 -11.69 -6.52
N ALA A 74 1.00 -11.35 -6.91
CA ALA A 74 1.97 -12.30 -7.45
C ALA A 74 2.91 -12.87 -6.37
N GLY A 75 2.95 -12.28 -5.17
CA GLY A 75 3.90 -12.61 -4.12
C GLY A 75 5.30 -12.03 -4.37
N PRO A 76 6.33 -12.52 -3.66
CA PRO A 76 7.71 -12.05 -3.81
C PRO A 76 8.25 -12.23 -5.23
N ARG A 77 8.96 -11.22 -5.74
CA ARG A 77 9.49 -11.20 -7.12
C ARG A 77 10.85 -10.53 -7.19
N ARG A 78 11.70 -11.03 -8.09
CA ARG A 78 12.98 -10.40 -8.45
C ARG A 78 12.72 -9.13 -9.25
N PHE A 79 13.72 -8.25 -9.30
CA PHE A 79 13.62 -6.95 -9.98
C PHE A 79 13.14 -7.05 -11.43
N ASN A 80 13.70 -7.99 -12.21
CA ASN A 80 13.33 -8.14 -13.63
C ASN A 80 11.93 -8.74 -13.82
N GLU A 81 11.46 -9.56 -12.88
CA GLU A 81 10.08 -10.08 -12.91
C GLU A 81 9.09 -8.96 -12.59
N MET A 82 9.39 -8.13 -11.59
CA MET A 82 8.60 -6.93 -11.28
C MET A 82 8.52 -5.99 -12.49
N LYS A 83 9.66 -5.72 -13.14
CA LYS A 83 9.71 -4.86 -14.34
C LYS A 83 8.86 -5.42 -15.49
N ALA A 84 8.82 -6.73 -15.67
CA ALA A 84 8.02 -7.36 -16.72
C ALA A 84 6.51 -7.27 -16.45
N LEU A 85 6.10 -7.29 -15.17
CA LEU A 85 4.69 -7.16 -14.77
C LEU A 85 4.18 -5.70 -14.78
N LEU A 86 5.09 -4.74 -14.62
CA LEU A 86 4.79 -3.31 -14.55
C LEU A 86 5.02 -2.63 -15.92
N GLU A 87 4.08 -2.82 -16.84
CA GLU A 87 4.20 -2.32 -18.20
C GLU A 87 4.43 -0.80 -18.25
N GLY A 88 5.52 -0.39 -18.93
CA GLY A 88 5.88 1.02 -19.10
C GLY A 88 6.73 1.62 -17.97
N ILE A 89 7.03 0.89 -16.88
CA ILE A 89 7.95 1.39 -15.87
C ILE A 89 9.40 1.34 -16.36
N SER A 90 10.14 2.43 -16.15
CA SER A 90 11.58 2.42 -16.42
C SER A 90 12.34 1.68 -15.30
N SER A 91 13.50 1.09 -15.61
CA SER A 91 14.36 0.47 -14.57
C SER A 91 14.74 1.46 -13.48
N ARG A 92 15.00 2.72 -13.85
CA ARG A 92 15.32 3.78 -12.90
C ARG A 92 14.15 4.03 -11.95
N THR A 93 12.96 4.27 -12.50
CA THR A 93 11.75 4.51 -11.72
C THR A 93 11.40 3.33 -10.81
N LEU A 94 11.53 2.10 -11.31
CA LEU A 94 11.30 0.91 -10.50
C LEU A 94 12.29 0.83 -9.34
N SER A 95 13.58 1.08 -9.60
CA SER A 95 14.60 1.09 -8.56
C SER A 95 14.32 2.17 -7.51
N ASP A 96 14.07 3.40 -7.94
CA ASP A 96 13.79 4.53 -7.04
C ASP A 96 12.56 4.25 -6.16
N LYS A 97 11.51 3.65 -6.74
CA LYS A 97 10.29 3.30 -6.01
C LYS A 97 10.46 2.12 -5.07
N LEU A 98 11.20 1.07 -5.46
CA LEU A 98 11.48 -0.04 -4.56
C LEU A 98 12.34 0.40 -3.37
N THR A 99 13.31 1.30 -3.58
CA THR A 99 14.07 1.91 -2.47
C THR A 99 13.15 2.70 -1.56
N LEU A 100 12.36 3.64 -2.11
CA LEU A 100 11.40 4.42 -1.32
C LEU A 100 10.48 3.53 -0.49
N LEU A 101 9.85 2.52 -1.10
CA LEU A 101 8.92 1.64 -0.40
C LEU A 101 9.62 0.76 0.65
N SER A 102 10.89 0.44 0.46
CA SER A 102 11.69 -0.28 1.46
C SER A 102 12.05 0.64 2.63
N ASP A 103 12.42 1.89 2.37
CA ASP A 103 12.77 2.89 3.39
C ASP A 103 11.54 3.26 4.25
N GLU A 104 10.36 3.34 3.62
CA GLU A 104 9.06 3.54 4.29
C GLU A 104 8.53 2.26 4.98
N GLY A 105 9.26 1.14 4.91
CA GLY A 105 8.87 -0.12 5.56
C GLY A 105 7.65 -0.83 4.95
N LEU A 106 7.24 -0.46 3.73
CA LEU A 106 6.08 -1.04 3.05
C LEU A 106 6.42 -2.34 2.30
N ILE A 107 7.69 -2.56 1.98
CA ILE A 107 8.18 -3.80 1.38
C ILE A 107 9.48 -4.24 2.03
N ASN A 108 9.77 -5.54 1.98
CA ASN A 108 11.05 -6.09 2.39
C ASN A 108 11.94 -6.36 1.17
N ARG A 109 13.12 -5.75 1.13
CA ARG A 109 14.16 -6.06 0.14
C ARG A 109 15.11 -7.11 0.69
N THR A 110 15.10 -8.30 0.10
CA THR A 110 16.08 -9.36 0.40
C THR A 110 17.14 -9.40 -0.68
N VAL A 111 18.41 -9.43 -0.28
CA VAL A 111 19.54 -9.68 -1.18
C VAL A 111 20.03 -11.08 -0.86
N ASP A 112 19.85 -12.00 -1.80
CA ASP A 112 20.55 -13.28 -1.74
C ASP A 112 22.03 -12.99 -1.95
N GLU A 113 22.86 -13.21 -0.93
CA GLU A 113 24.29 -13.38 -1.18
C GLU A 113 24.40 -14.54 -2.17
N GLY A 114 25.05 -14.30 -3.31
CA GLY A 114 25.26 -15.33 -4.33
C GLY A 114 25.98 -16.55 -3.74
N PRO A 115 26.22 -17.61 -4.53
CA PRO A 115 27.04 -18.72 -4.04
C PRO A 115 28.35 -18.13 -3.50
N ALA A 116 28.74 -18.52 -2.28
CA ALA A 116 30.09 -18.23 -1.79
C ALA A 116 31.07 -18.76 -2.83
N ASP A 117 31.98 -17.90 -3.29
CA ASP A 117 32.98 -18.19 -4.33
C ASP A 117 33.69 -19.54 -4.12
#